data_AF-A0A8B7D9W2-F1
#
_entry.id   AF-A0A8B7D9W2-F1
#
_cell.length_a   1.000
_cell.length_b   1.000
_cell.length_c   1.000
_cell.angle_alpha   90.00
_cell.angle_beta   90.00
_cell.angle_gamma   90.00
#
_symmetry.space_group_name_H-M   'P 1'
#
loop_
_entity.id
_entity.type
_entity.pdbx_description
1 polymer ?
#
loop_
_entity_poly.entity_id
_entity_poly.type
_entity_poly.pdbx_seq_one_letter_code
_entity_poly.pdbx_strand_id
1 'polypeptide(L)'
;MINVQLDMPFSEENRNLGMFLSKIDILNKDGKILASSERSSLFTYESNLLSIISTFFFIFPLLFGFQEQKRWMEVVLLDSFIDSSYEPAEVAKITIYSKRIQFYSARLRIKAVFSGIRYYMHQWPITFSFFAFTNILAVVTMVFLWRRGNKNEEIQLDLADDLSDSDDDVNEETDNKELTDENLCLDENEDDSDSNNVEIEEIDGGSRLGGREICQ
;
A
#
# COMPACT_ATOMS: atom_id res chain seq x y z
N MET A 1 -0.62 16.42 14.48
CA MET A 1 -1.36 17.69 14.59
C MET A 1 -2.85 17.40 14.65
N ILE A 2 -3.55 17.96 15.63
CA ILE A 2 -4.98 17.74 15.90
C ILE A 2 -5.65 19.12 15.94
N ASN A 3 -6.56 19.35 15.01
CA ASN A 3 -7.25 20.63 14.81
C ASN A 3 -8.76 20.40 14.87
N VAL A 4 -9.51 21.36 15.39
CA VAL A 4 -10.98 21.37 15.33
C VAL A 4 -11.44 22.44 14.36
N GLN A 5 -12.29 22.05 13.41
CA GLN A 5 -13.00 22.99 12.56
C GLN A 5 -14.37 23.29 13.14
N LEU A 6 -14.64 24.57 13.41
CA LEU A 6 -15.94 25.09 13.86
C LEU A 6 -16.67 25.74 12.67
N ASP A 7 -17.92 25.36 12.48
CA ASP A 7 -18.85 25.90 11.48
C ASP A 7 -19.78 26.89 12.20
N MET A 8 -19.62 28.19 11.96
CA MET A 8 -20.22 29.25 12.79
C MET A 8 -20.93 30.31 11.95
N PRO A 9 -22.16 30.74 12.32
CA PRO A 9 -22.85 31.85 11.66
C PRO A 9 -22.19 33.20 11.93
N PHE A 10 -22.41 34.15 11.02
CA PHE A 10 -22.08 35.57 11.18
C PHE A 10 -23.13 36.33 12.01
N SER A 11 -23.48 35.81 13.19
CA SER A 11 -24.29 36.55 14.16
C SER A 11 -23.48 37.67 14.82
N GLU A 12 -24.17 38.70 15.32
CA GLU A 12 -23.52 39.80 16.05
C GLU A 12 -22.89 39.32 17.37
N GLU A 13 -23.51 38.35 18.03
CA GLU A 13 -22.92 37.67 19.20
C GLU A 13 -21.59 36.99 18.84
N ASN A 14 -21.54 36.23 17.74
CA ASN A 14 -20.30 35.59 17.29
C ASN A 14 -19.22 36.61 16.88
N ARG A 15 -19.61 37.70 16.23
CA ARG A 15 -18.72 38.82 15.87
C ARG A 15 -18.10 39.47 17.12
N ASN A 16 -18.87 39.55 18.21
CA ASN A 16 -18.47 40.15 19.48
C ASN A 16 -17.80 39.17 20.46
N LEU A 17 -17.57 37.90 20.08
CA LEU A 17 -16.83 36.93 20.91
C LEU A 17 -15.38 37.35 21.18
N GLY A 18 -14.73 37.96 20.18
CA GLY A 18 -13.29 38.23 20.23
C GLY A 18 -12.48 36.94 20.39
N MET A 19 -11.88 36.77 21.56
CA MET A 19 -10.97 35.66 21.89
C MET A 19 -11.63 34.67 22.84
N PHE A 20 -11.58 33.38 22.52
CA PHE A 20 -12.10 32.29 23.35
C PHE A 20 -11.02 31.23 23.61
N LEU A 21 -11.07 30.58 24.77
CA LEU A 21 -10.18 29.48 25.10
C LEU A 21 -10.80 28.15 24.65
N SER A 22 -9.99 27.29 24.05
CA SER A 22 -10.34 25.92 23.68
C SER A 22 -9.37 24.94 24.33
N LYS A 23 -9.89 23.81 24.81
CA LYS A 23 -9.12 22.76 25.48
C LYS A 23 -9.38 21.41 24.81
N ILE A 24 -8.34 20.60 24.71
CA ILE A 24 -8.43 19.17 24.39
C ILE A 24 -7.83 18.37 25.54
N ASP A 25 -8.57 17.38 26.01
CA ASP A 25 -8.10 16.31 26.88
C ASP A 25 -8.18 15.00 26.09
N ILE A 26 -7.07 14.29 25.94
CA ILE A 26 -6.99 12.96 25.35
C ILE A 26 -6.99 11.94 26.48
N LEU A 27 -7.88 10.94 26.41
CA LEU A 27 -8.11 9.96 27.47
C LEU A 27 -8.01 8.51 26.94
N ASN A 28 -7.49 7.62 27.79
CA ASN A 28 -7.56 6.17 27.62
C ASN A 28 -8.93 5.63 28.08
N LYS A 29 -9.20 4.32 27.86
CA LYS A 29 -10.39 3.57 28.32
C LYS A 29 -10.79 3.88 29.76
N ASP A 30 -9.80 3.90 30.65
CA ASP A 30 -10.00 4.08 32.09
C ASP A 30 -10.32 5.53 32.51
N GLY A 31 -10.51 6.44 31.53
CA GLY A 31 -10.75 7.86 31.78
C GLY A 31 -9.51 8.64 32.27
N LYS A 32 -8.33 8.00 32.30
CA LYS A 32 -7.04 8.65 32.58
C LYS A 32 -6.70 9.62 31.45
N ILE A 33 -6.38 10.88 31.79
CA ILE A 33 -5.89 11.88 30.83
C ILE A 33 -4.43 11.55 30.47
N LEU A 34 -4.17 11.36 29.18
CA LEU A 34 -2.86 11.09 28.60
C LEU A 34 -2.15 12.39 28.16
N ALA A 35 -2.92 13.32 27.60
CA ALA A 35 -2.45 14.65 27.21
C ALA A 35 -3.56 15.68 27.37
N SER A 36 -3.21 16.88 27.83
CA SER A 36 -4.07 18.06 27.89
C SER A 36 -3.40 19.20 27.14
N SER A 37 -4.14 19.95 26.33
CA SER A 37 -3.65 21.20 25.73
C SER A 37 -4.73 22.26 25.72
N GLU A 38 -4.32 23.50 26.02
CA GLU A 38 -5.20 24.67 26.09
C GLU A 38 -4.67 25.72 25.11
N ARG A 39 -5.52 26.09 24.15
CA ARG A 39 -5.20 26.98 23.03
C ARG A 39 -6.24 28.08 22.94
N SER A 40 -5.78 29.32 23.06
CA SER A 40 -6.63 30.50 22.83
C SER A 40 -6.79 30.72 21.33
N SER A 41 -7.97 31.13 20.89
CA SER A 41 -8.28 31.40 19.48
C SER A 41 -9.16 32.63 19.33
N LEU A 42 -8.93 33.37 18.24
CA LEU A 42 -9.62 34.61 17.92
C LEU A 42 -10.62 34.36 16.78
N PHE A 43 -11.86 34.83 16.91
CA PHE A 43 -12.74 34.93 15.76
C PHE A 43 -12.25 36.05 14.83
N THR A 44 -11.88 35.69 13.59
CA THR A 44 -11.39 36.64 12.59
C THR A 44 -12.49 37.63 12.23
N TYR A 45 -12.44 38.80 12.87
CA TYR A 45 -13.38 39.89 12.63
C TYR A 45 -13.19 40.45 11.21
N GLU A 46 -14.26 40.40 10.42
CA GLU A 46 -14.38 41.17 9.18
C GLU A 46 -15.28 42.39 9.40
N SER A 47 -14.91 43.52 8.79
CA SER A 47 -15.72 44.73 8.82
C SER A 47 -16.99 44.58 7.98
N ASN A 48 -18.06 45.27 8.37
CA ASN A 48 -19.30 45.27 7.58
C ASN A 48 -19.08 45.75 6.14
N LEU A 49 -18.18 46.72 5.92
CA LEU A 49 -17.84 47.18 4.57
C LEU A 49 -17.19 46.06 3.73
N LEU A 50 -16.25 45.28 4.29
CA LEU A 50 -15.64 44.15 3.58
C LEU A 50 -16.65 43.02 3.30
N SER A 51 -17.55 42.77 4.25
CA SER A 51 -18.65 41.81 4.08
C SER A 51 -19.63 42.25 2.97
N ILE A 52 -19.99 43.53 2.90
CA ILE A 52 -20.83 44.09 1.84
C ILE A 52 -20.14 44.02 0.47
N ILE A 53 -18.86 44.43 0.39
CA ILE A 53 -18.09 44.42 -0.87
C ILE A 53 -17.91 42.99 -1.42
N SER A 54 -17.58 42.03 -0.55
CA SER A 54 -17.47 40.62 -0.96
C SER A 54 -18.83 40.02 -1.36
N THR A 55 -19.89 40.30 -0.60
CA THR A 55 -21.26 39.86 -0.96
C THR A 55 -21.72 40.47 -2.28
N PHE A 56 -21.40 41.74 -2.56
CA PHE A 56 -21.69 42.39 -3.84
C PHE A 56 -20.92 41.76 -5.00
N PHE A 57 -19.63 41.45 -4.82
CA PHE A 57 -18.83 40.78 -5.85
C PHE A 57 -19.33 39.35 -6.16
N PHE A 58 -19.80 38.62 -5.14
CA PHE A 58 -20.34 37.28 -5.28
C PHE A 58 -21.87 37.21 -5.46
N ILE A 59 -22.56 38.34 -5.67
CA ILE A 59 -24.03 38.38 -5.63
C ILE A 59 -24.68 37.47 -6.69
N PHE A 60 -24.12 37.44 -7.91
CA PHE A 60 -24.61 36.58 -8.99
C PHE A 60 -24.44 35.08 -8.70
N PRO A 61 -23.22 34.54 -8.43
CA PRO A 61 -23.07 33.12 -8.12
C PRO A 61 -23.78 32.69 -6.83
N LEU A 62 -23.99 33.58 -5.86
CA LEU A 62 -24.76 33.30 -4.65
C LEU A 62 -26.26 33.15 -4.97
N LEU A 63 -26.85 34.07 -5.76
CA LEU A 63 -28.26 34.04 -6.17
C LEU A 63 -28.62 32.81 -7.03
N PHE A 64 -27.70 32.36 -7.89
CA PHE A 64 -27.87 31.14 -8.68
C PHE A 64 -27.51 29.85 -7.92
N GLY A 65 -27.12 29.93 -6.64
CA GLY A 65 -26.78 28.76 -5.82
C GLY A 65 -25.47 28.05 -6.19
N PHE A 66 -24.63 28.65 -7.06
CA PHE A 66 -23.31 28.11 -7.42
C PHE A 66 -22.27 28.27 -6.30
N GLN A 67 -22.55 29.12 -5.31
CA GLN A 67 -21.73 29.31 -4.11
C GLN A 67 -22.62 29.40 -2.88
N GLU A 68 -22.18 28.82 -1.76
CA GLU A 68 -22.74 29.00 -0.43
C GLU A 68 -21.70 29.74 0.43
N GLN A 69 -22.09 30.74 1.23
CA GLN A 69 -21.18 31.57 2.03
C GLN A 69 -20.68 30.85 3.31
N LYS A 70 -20.21 29.61 3.17
CA LYS A 70 -19.87 28.71 4.27
C LYS A 70 -18.42 28.90 4.76
N ARG A 71 -18.23 29.70 5.80
CA ARG A 71 -16.92 29.92 6.43
C ARG A 71 -16.70 29.05 7.65
N TRP A 72 -15.67 28.20 7.58
CA TRP A 72 -15.18 27.39 8.67
C TRP A 72 -13.98 28.08 9.35
N MET A 73 -13.91 28.02 10.67
CA MET A 73 -12.70 28.34 11.44
C MET A 73 -11.94 27.06 11.71
N GLU A 74 -10.62 27.01 11.49
CA GLU A 74 -9.77 25.91 11.96
C GLU A 74 -8.93 26.35 13.16
N VAL A 75 -9.22 25.76 14.32
CA VAL A 75 -8.46 25.93 15.57
C VAL A 75 -7.44 24.80 15.69
N VAL A 76 -6.17 25.14 15.90
CA VAL A 76 -5.13 24.17 16.25
C VAL A 76 -5.23 23.88 17.75
N LEU A 77 -5.45 22.63 18.13
CA LEU A 77 -5.54 22.23 19.54
C LEU A 77 -4.25 21.56 20.02
N LEU A 78 -3.62 20.70 19.21
CA LEU A 78 -2.43 19.96 19.63
C LEU A 78 -1.50 19.66 18.44
N ASP A 79 -0.31 20.26 18.41
CA ASP A 79 0.62 20.16 17.28
C ASP A 79 1.24 18.76 17.11
N SER A 80 1.83 18.22 18.18
CA SER A 80 2.51 16.92 18.19
C SER A 80 2.03 16.05 19.36
N PHE A 81 0.97 15.27 19.12
CA PHE A 81 0.62 14.14 19.97
C PHE A 81 1.40 12.91 19.46
N ILE A 82 1.99 12.16 20.39
CA ILE A 82 2.64 10.87 20.15
C ILE A 82 1.87 9.87 21.01
N ASP A 83 1.23 8.90 20.38
CA ASP A 83 0.45 7.89 21.10
C ASP A 83 1.37 6.82 21.71
N SER A 84 0.97 6.25 22.85
CA SER A 84 1.76 5.26 23.59
C SER A 84 1.15 3.88 23.43
N SER A 85 1.94 2.92 22.93
CA SER A 85 1.48 1.52 22.77
C SER A 85 1.12 0.82 24.10
N TYR A 86 1.43 1.43 25.25
CA TYR A 86 1.05 0.94 26.58
C TYR A 86 -0.22 1.61 27.14
N GLU A 87 -0.57 2.81 26.66
CA GLU A 87 -1.74 3.59 27.09
C GLU A 87 -2.34 4.30 25.87
N PRO A 88 -3.16 3.61 25.06
CA PRO A 88 -3.63 4.14 23.78
C PRO A 88 -4.67 5.25 23.93
N ALA A 89 -4.64 6.21 23.02
CA ALA A 89 -5.61 7.30 22.95
C ALA A 89 -6.92 6.88 22.28
N GLU A 90 -8.00 6.71 23.06
CA GLU A 90 -9.32 6.33 22.51
C GLU A 90 -10.34 7.48 22.48
N VAL A 91 -10.31 8.39 23.46
CA VAL A 91 -11.31 9.46 23.58
C VAL A 91 -10.64 10.83 23.54
N ALA A 92 -11.08 11.71 22.64
CA ALA A 92 -10.69 13.12 22.61
C ALA A 92 -11.84 14.00 23.09
N LYS A 93 -11.77 14.48 24.34
CA LYS A 93 -12.73 15.41 24.92
C LYS A 93 -12.31 16.85 24.60
N ILE A 94 -13.20 17.62 23.98
CA ILE A 94 -12.92 19.00 23.57
C ILE A 94 -13.88 19.92 24.35
N THR A 95 -13.32 20.91 25.05
CA THR A 95 -14.08 21.89 25.84
C THR A 95 -13.84 23.29 25.28
N ILE A 96 -14.92 24.03 25.01
CA ILE A 96 -14.85 25.42 24.52
C ILE A 96 -15.34 26.34 25.63
N TYR A 97 -14.47 27.23 26.12
CA TYR A 97 -14.79 28.16 27.20
C TYR A 97 -15.36 29.47 26.66
N SER A 98 -16.62 29.44 26.23
CA SER A 98 -17.43 30.64 26.00
C SER A 98 -18.91 30.35 26.28
N LYS A 99 -19.60 31.32 26.89
CA LYS A 99 -21.06 31.26 27.14
C LYS A 99 -21.90 31.92 26.04
N ARG A 100 -21.27 32.56 25.04
CA ARG A 100 -21.94 33.30 23.96
C ARG A 100 -21.69 32.71 22.56
N ILE A 101 -20.85 31.68 22.45
CA ILE A 101 -20.46 31.13 21.15
C ILE A 101 -21.60 30.30 20.54
N GLN A 102 -21.92 30.60 19.29
CA GLN A 102 -22.93 29.89 18.49
C GLN A 102 -22.21 29.15 17.37
N PHE A 103 -22.36 27.82 17.30
CA PHE A 103 -21.80 27.01 16.23
C PHE A 103 -22.81 25.95 15.79
N TYR A 104 -22.83 25.63 14.49
CA TYR A 104 -23.71 24.64 13.90
C TYR A 104 -23.11 23.23 13.92
N SER A 105 -21.80 23.13 13.71
CA SER A 105 -21.08 21.86 13.79
C SER A 105 -19.62 22.06 14.22
N ALA A 106 -19.05 21.02 14.82
CA ALA A 106 -17.63 20.91 15.11
C ALA A 106 -17.09 19.62 14.48
N ARG A 107 -15.94 19.71 13.80
CA ARG A 107 -15.31 18.58 13.10
C ARG A 107 -13.84 18.46 13.50
N LEU A 108 -13.50 17.37 14.18
CA LEU A 108 -12.11 17.04 14.50
C LEU A 108 -11.37 16.62 13.22
N ARG A 109 -10.23 17.24 12.93
CA ARG A 109 -9.30 16.86 11.85
C ARG A 109 -7.96 16.48 12.45
N ILE A 110 -7.62 15.19 12.34
CA ILE A 110 -6.31 14.66 12.72
C ILE A 110 -5.42 14.65 11.48
N LYS A 111 -4.34 15.45 11.51
CA LYS A 111 -3.30 15.52 10.48
C LYS A 111 -2.09 14.74 10.98
N ALA A 112 -1.90 13.54 10.44
CA ALA A 112 -0.70 12.73 10.67
C ALA A 112 0.53 13.45 10.06
N VAL A 113 1.60 13.57 10.84
CA VAL A 113 2.87 14.17 10.40
C VAL A 113 3.97 13.16 10.65
N PHE A 114 4.36 12.43 9.61
CA PHE A 114 5.39 11.39 9.68
C PHE A 114 6.79 12.02 9.77
N SER A 115 7.21 12.37 10.99
CA SER A 115 8.52 12.97 11.27
C SER A 115 9.69 12.02 10.99
N GLY A 116 9.52 10.71 11.25
CA GLY A 116 10.59 9.70 11.17
C GLY A 116 11.31 9.66 9.82
N ILE A 117 10.59 9.38 8.73
CA ILE A 117 11.21 9.28 7.38
C ILE A 117 11.90 10.60 6.97
N ARG A 118 11.30 11.75 7.31
CA ARG A 118 11.83 13.08 7.04
C ARG A 118 13.11 13.36 7.84
N TYR A 119 13.20 12.89 9.09
CA TYR A 119 14.38 13.03 9.93
C TYR A 119 15.57 12.26 9.35
N TYR A 120 15.40 10.97 9.03
CA TYR A 120 16.47 10.17 8.42
C TYR A 120 16.93 10.73 7.07
N MET A 121 16.00 11.14 6.21
CA MET A 121 16.30 11.73 4.91
C MET A 121 17.07 13.06 5.02
N HIS A 122 16.80 13.87 6.05
CA HIS A 122 17.50 15.14 6.28
C HIS A 122 18.90 14.94 6.91
N GLN A 123 19.03 13.98 7.82
CA GLN A 123 20.29 13.70 8.51
C GLN A 123 21.31 12.97 7.61
N TRP A 124 20.85 12.12 6.68
CA TRP A 124 21.71 11.29 5.83
C TRP A 124 21.28 11.28 4.34
N PRO A 125 21.21 12.44 3.65
CA PRO A 125 20.73 12.51 2.27
C PRO A 125 21.58 11.69 1.28
N ILE A 126 22.89 11.56 1.54
CA ILE A 126 23.81 10.79 0.71
C ILE A 126 23.47 9.29 0.75
N THR A 127 23.28 8.71 1.95
CA THR A 127 23.01 7.26 2.07
C THR A 127 21.63 6.90 1.52
N PHE A 128 20.64 7.77 1.72
CA PHE A 128 19.31 7.60 1.14
C PHE A 128 19.34 7.66 -0.41
N SER A 129 20.11 8.59 -0.97
CA SER A 129 20.33 8.68 -2.43
C SER A 129 20.98 7.41 -2.99
N PHE A 130 22.05 6.91 -2.37
CA PHE A 130 22.68 5.65 -2.78
C PHE A 130 21.74 4.45 -2.64
N PHE A 131 20.99 4.33 -1.54
CA PHE A 131 20.04 3.24 -1.33
C PHE A 131 18.90 3.25 -2.36
N ALA A 132 18.34 4.43 -2.67
CA ALA A 132 17.34 4.57 -3.72
C ALA A 132 17.90 4.18 -5.09
N PHE A 133 19.11 4.67 -5.43
CA PHE A 133 19.75 4.40 -6.71
C PHE A 133 20.11 2.92 -6.90
N THR A 134 20.67 2.26 -5.87
CA THR A 134 20.99 0.82 -5.96
C THR A 134 19.73 -0.03 -6.02
N ASN A 135 18.65 0.33 -5.31
CA ASN A 135 17.38 -0.39 -5.38
C ASN A 135 16.72 -0.25 -6.78
N ILE A 136 16.71 0.96 -7.36
CA ILE A 136 16.24 1.20 -8.72
C ILE A 136 17.07 0.42 -9.74
N LEU A 137 18.41 0.46 -9.64
CA LEU A 137 19.28 -0.32 -10.52
C LEU A 137 19.06 -1.83 -10.38
N ALA A 138 18.88 -2.35 -9.16
CA ALA A 138 18.62 -3.77 -8.92
C ALA A 138 17.29 -4.24 -9.54
N VAL A 139 16.23 -3.42 -9.49
CA VAL A 139 14.97 -3.71 -10.18
C VAL A 139 15.16 -3.67 -11.70
N VAL A 140 15.89 -2.70 -12.23
CA VAL A 140 16.17 -2.59 -13.68
C VAL A 140 17.01 -3.78 -14.17
N THR A 141 18.04 -4.21 -13.44
CA THR A 141 18.85 -5.38 -13.81
C THR A 141 18.08 -6.67 -13.64
N MET A 142 17.24 -6.82 -12.61
CA MET A 142 16.35 -7.98 -12.43
C MET A 142 15.37 -8.11 -13.61
N VAL A 143 14.71 -7.03 -14.02
CA VAL A 143 13.80 -7.02 -15.18
C VAL A 143 14.57 -7.28 -16.49
N PHE A 144 15.77 -6.72 -16.64
CA PHE A 144 16.63 -6.98 -17.82
C PHE A 144 17.08 -8.45 -17.90
N LEU A 145 17.50 -9.03 -16.77
CA LEU A 145 17.92 -10.44 -16.68
C LEU A 145 16.74 -11.39 -16.91
N TRP A 146 15.56 -11.10 -16.35
CA TRP A 146 14.34 -11.87 -16.62
C TRP A 146 13.97 -11.83 -18.11
N ARG A 147 13.95 -10.62 -18.71
CA ARG A 147 13.68 -10.44 -20.14
C ARG A 147 14.78 -11.00 -21.06
N ARG A 148 16.00 -11.23 -20.56
CA ARG A 148 17.07 -11.95 -21.27
C ARG A 148 16.92 -13.46 -21.10
N GLY A 149 16.55 -13.96 -19.91
CA GLY A 149 16.27 -15.38 -19.67
C GLY A 149 15.16 -15.90 -20.59
N ASN A 150 14.03 -15.20 -20.64
CA ASN A 150 12.89 -15.52 -21.51
C ASN A 150 13.24 -15.44 -23.02
N LYS A 151 14.37 -14.83 -23.40
CA LYS A 151 14.89 -14.82 -24.78
C LYS A 151 15.96 -15.88 -25.04
N ASN A 152 16.72 -16.28 -24.02
CA ASN A 152 17.66 -17.38 -24.13
C ASN A 152 16.93 -18.73 -24.29
N GLU A 153 15.71 -18.83 -23.75
CA GLU A 153 14.80 -19.97 -23.90
C GLU A 153 14.24 -20.07 -25.33
N GLU A 154 13.91 -18.92 -25.94
CA GLU A 154 13.52 -18.75 -27.35
C GLU A 154 14.68 -19.18 -28.29
N ILE A 155 15.89 -18.65 -28.06
CA ILE A 155 17.09 -18.93 -28.89
C ILE A 155 17.56 -20.39 -28.85
N GLN A 156 17.25 -21.16 -27.80
CA GLN A 156 17.58 -22.59 -27.75
C GLN A 156 16.54 -23.50 -28.43
N LEU A 157 15.40 -22.96 -28.86
CA LEU A 157 14.52 -23.65 -29.80
C LEU A 157 15.04 -23.43 -31.24
N ASP A 158 15.33 -22.18 -31.62
CA ASP A 158 15.89 -21.85 -32.94
C ASP A 158 17.17 -22.67 -33.25
N LEU A 159 18.10 -22.76 -32.29
CA LEU A 159 19.34 -23.53 -32.42
C LEU A 159 19.17 -25.07 -32.38
N ALA A 160 17.96 -25.58 -32.11
CA ALA A 160 17.64 -27.00 -32.18
C ALA A 160 17.00 -27.38 -33.52
N ASP A 161 16.14 -26.52 -34.09
CA ASP A 161 15.60 -26.69 -35.44
C ASP A 161 16.74 -26.69 -36.49
N ASP A 162 17.66 -25.72 -36.42
CA ASP A 162 18.84 -25.57 -37.31
C ASP A 162 19.76 -26.82 -37.36
N LEU A 163 19.65 -27.73 -36.39
CA LEU A 163 20.43 -28.98 -36.32
C LEU A 163 19.63 -30.23 -36.72
N SER A 164 18.33 -30.10 -37.00
CA SER A 164 17.48 -31.20 -37.46
C SER A 164 17.34 -31.24 -38.99
N ASP A 165 17.50 -30.10 -39.66
CA ASP A 165 17.22 -29.90 -41.10
C ASP A 165 18.43 -30.27 -42.01
N SER A 166 19.26 -31.24 -41.60
CA SER A 166 20.56 -31.55 -42.25
C SER A 166 20.85 -33.03 -42.58
N ASP A 167 20.06 -33.98 -42.09
CA ASP A 167 20.35 -35.42 -42.19
C ASP A 167 19.46 -36.21 -43.19
N ASP A 168 18.66 -35.51 -44.02
CA ASP A 168 17.83 -36.09 -45.09
C ASP A 168 18.24 -35.58 -46.49
N ASP A 169 19.20 -36.24 -47.17
CA ASP A 169 19.05 -36.51 -48.62
C ASP A 169 20.01 -37.59 -49.18
N VAL A 170 19.44 -38.41 -50.08
CA VAL A 170 20.04 -39.36 -51.05
C VAL A 170 21.28 -40.19 -50.66
N ASN A 171 21.09 -41.52 -50.65
CA ASN A 171 22.15 -42.50 -50.90
C ASN A 171 21.67 -43.47 -52.00
N GLU A 172 22.24 -43.41 -53.20
CA GLU A 172 21.88 -44.24 -54.37
C GLU A 172 23.11 -45.01 -54.88
N GLU A 173 22.90 -46.17 -55.50
CA GLU A 173 23.86 -47.29 -55.54
C GLU A 173 25.08 -47.11 -56.47
N THR A 174 26.18 -47.83 -56.19
CA THR A 174 26.94 -48.50 -57.28
C THR A 174 27.80 -49.69 -56.80
N ASP A 175 27.80 -50.76 -57.59
CA ASP A 175 28.51 -52.04 -57.40
C ASP A 175 30.03 -51.97 -57.10
N ASN A 176 30.57 -53.00 -56.41
CA ASN A 176 31.28 -54.11 -57.08
C ASN A 176 31.88 -55.20 -56.12
N LYS A 177 31.74 -56.47 -56.57
CA LYS A 177 32.60 -57.66 -56.32
C LYS A 177 32.57 -58.39 -54.96
N GLU A 178 31.64 -59.34 -54.88
CA GLU A 178 31.94 -60.79 -54.98
C GLU A 178 33.23 -61.33 -54.33
N LEU A 179 33.06 -62.10 -53.24
CA LEU A 179 33.79 -63.35 -52.98
C LEU A 179 33.00 -64.21 -51.96
N THR A 180 33.32 -65.50 -51.86
CA THR A 180 32.35 -66.56 -51.54
C THR A 180 32.46 -67.18 -50.13
N ASP A 181 31.41 -67.97 -49.81
CA ASP A 181 31.38 -69.19 -48.99
C ASP A 181 31.26 -69.14 -47.44
N GLU A 182 30.04 -69.53 -47.02
CA GLU A 182 29.70 -70.51 -45.96
C GLU A 182 29.70 -70.15 -44.45
N ASN A 183 28.77 -70.85 -43.76
CA ASN A 183 28.58 -71.02 -42.31
C ASN A 183 27.91 -69.85 -41.54
N LEU A 184 26.98 -70.08 -40.60
CA LEU A 184 26.16 -71.28 -40.25
C LEU A 184 24.88 -70.80 -39.50
N CYS A 185 23.82 -71.61 -39.47
CA CYS A 185 22.49 -71.23 -38.97
C CYS A 185 22.27 -71.44 -37.45
N LEU A 186 21.03 -71.16 -37.00
CA LEU A 186 20.35 -71.53 -35.74
C LEU A 186 20.57 -70.55 -34.56
N ASP A 187 19.57 -70.24 -33.71
CA ASP A 187 18.13 -70.61 -33.72
C ASP A 187 17.25 -69.58 -32.97
N GLU A 188 15.92 -69.71 -33.08
CA GLU A 188 14.90 -68.88 -32.40
C GLU A 188 14.55 -69.37 -30.96
N ASN A 189 13.40 -68.92 -30.41
CA ASN A 189 12.70 -69.35 -29.17
C ASN A 189 13.22 -68.76 -27.84
N GLU A 190 12.42 -68.50 -26.79
CA GLU A 190 11.00 -68.09 -26.62
C GLU A 190 10.77 -67.73 -25.13
N ASP A 191 9.66 -67.06 -24.82
CA ASP A 191 8.86 -67.05 -23.57
C ASP A 191 9.44 -66.75 -22.15
N ASP A 192 8.82 -65.74 -21.52
CA ASP A 192 8.23 -65.65 -20.18
C ASP A 192 8.87 -66.32 -18.94
N SER A 193 9.02 -65.53 -17.86
CA SER A 193 8.13 -65.64 -16.67
C SER A 193 8.39 -64.58 -15.57
N ASP A 194 7.30 -64.11 -14.94
CA ASP A 194 7.30 -63.30 -13.71
C ASP A 194 7.71 -64.10 -12.45
N SER A 195 8.31 -63.43 -11.45
CA SER A 195 7.84 -63.52 -10.03
C SER A 195 8.60 -62.64 -9.01
N ASN A 196 7.91 -61.60 -8.54
CA ASN A 196 7.67 -61.23 -7.13
C ASN A 196 8.67 -61.64 -6.01
N ASN A 197 9.26 -60.63 -5.36
CA ASN A 197 8.94 -60.20 -3.96
C ASN A 197 9.70 -58.89 -3.66
N VAL A 198 9.13 -57.83 -3.06
CA VAL A 198 8.41 -57.69 -1.77
C VAL A 198 9.34 -57.85 -0.56
N GLU A 199 9.73 -56.70 0.04
CA GLU A 199 9.37 -56.38 1.43
C GLU A 199 9.34 -54.84 1.63
N ILE A 200 8.87 -54.35 2.78
CA ILE A 200 8.44 -52.97 3.04
C ILE A 200 8.99 -52.49 4.40
N GLU A 201 9.29 -51.19 4.57
CA GLU A 201 9.21 -50.57 5.90
C GLU A 201 8.71 -49.10 5.88
N GLU A 202 7.89 -48.74 6.87
CA GLU A 202 7.15 -47.49 7.10
C GLU A 202 6.98 -47.33 8.64
N ILE A 203 6.83 -46.20 9.33
CA ILE A 203 6.49 -44.79 8.98
C ILE A 203 7.54 -43.85 9.66
N ASP A 204 7.39 -42.59 10.09
CA ASP A 204 6.29 -41.61 10.30
C ASP A 204 6.89 -40.18 10.12
N GLY A 205 6.16 -39.12 9.77
CA GLY A 205 4.72 -38.99 9.54
C GLY A 205 4.29 -37.58 9.15
N GLY A 206 3.02 -37.44 8.78
CA GLY A 206 2.40 -36.14 8.46
C GLY A 206 0.89 -36.14 8.61
N SER A 207 0.35 -35.33 9.53
CA SER A 207 -1.09 -35.07 9.71
C SER A 207 -1.32 -33.97 10.76
N ARG A 208 -2.41 -33.18 10.73
CA ARG A 208 -3.41 -32.90 9.68
C ARG A 208 -4.14 -31.60 10.05
N LEU A 209 -4.59 -30.81 9.07
CA LEU A 209 -5.55 -29.74 9.33
C LEU A 209 -6.95 -30.33 9.47
N GLY A 210 -7.54 -30.21 10.67
CA GLY A 210 -8.90 -30.70 10.97
C GLY A 210 -9.95 -29.62 10.78
N GLY A 211 -10.49 -29.49 9.56
CA GLY A 211 -11.73 -28.73 9.33
C GLY A 211 -12.94 -29.52 9.84
N ARG A 212 -13.91 -28.84 10.48
CA ARG A 212 -15.18 -29.47 10.86
C ARG A 212 -16.34 -28.49 10.80
N GLU A 213 -17.14 -28.60 9.74
CA GLU A 213 -18.45 -27.96 9.67
C GLU A 213 -19.42 -28.63 10.66
N ILE A 214 -20.35 -27.85 11.20
CA ILE A 214 -21.55 -28.35 11.88
C ILE A 214 -22.70 -27.38 11.57
N CYS A 215 -23.70 -27.84 10.85
CA CYS A 215 -25.01 -27.19 10.81
C CYS A 215 -25.97 -27.92 11.74
N GLN A 216 -26.48 -27.23 12.77
CA GLN A 216 -27.90 -27.14 13.14
C GLN A 216 -28.06 -26.37 14.46
#